data_AF-A0A409WJF7-F1
#
_entry.id   AF-A0A409WJF7-F1
#
_cell.length_a   1.000
_cell.length_b   1.000
_cell.length_c   1.000
_cell.angle_alpha   90.00
_cell.angle_beta   90.00
_cell.angle_gamma   90.00
#
_symmetry.space_group_name_H-M   'P 1'
#
loop_
_entity.id
_entity.type
_entity.pdbx_description
1 polymer ?
#
loop_
_entity_poly.entity_id
_entity_poly.type
_entity_poly.pdbx_seq_one_letter_code
_entity_poly.pdbx_strand_id
1 'polypeptide(L)'
;MSISSETGTIVSLVYDIPKRKIVTFIAFSKGHWERRKEALGDKRNEEDFMRWKELAKDGIQTDRYLMSKQADIVEVFRGPGSLKAIDQTWETL
;
A
#
# COMPACT_ATOMS: atom_id res chain seq x y z
N MET A 1 -3.14 11.04 2.39
CA MET A 1 -3.63 10.06 1.40
C MET A 1 -3.99 8.78 2.14
N SER A 2 -5.15 8.20 1.85
CA SER A 2 -5.58 6.94 2.44
C SER A 2 -5.98 5.98 1.33
N ILE A 3 -5.50 4.74 1.40
CA ILE A 3 -5.76 3.70 0.41
C ILE A 3 -5.98 2.35 1.10
N SER A 4 -6.82 1.51 0.50
CA SER A 4 -6.96 0.10 0.82
C SER A 4 -6.21 -0.74 -0.22
N SER A 5 -5.49 -1.77 0.26
CA SER A 5 -4.85 -2.78 -0.58
C SER A 5 -5.77 -4.00 -0.70
N GLU A 6 -5.58 -4.78 -1.77
CA GLU A 6 -6.25 -6.05 -2.02
C GLU A 6 -5.95 -7.12 -0.97
N THR A 7 -4.85 -6.99 -0.24
CA THR A 7 -4.57 -7.83 0.95
C THR A 7 -5.47 -7.49 2.14
N GLY A 8 -6.36 -6.50 2.01
CA GLY A 8 -7.20 -5.99 3.08
C GLY A 8 -6.50 -5.01 4.02
N THR A 9 -5.20 -4.73 3.81
CA THR A 9 -4.44 -3.75 4.59
C THR A 9 -4.88 -2.32 4.27
N ILE A 10 -4.97 -1.48 5.29
CA ILE A 10 -5.32 -0.06 5.16
C ILE A 10 -4.07 0.76 5.45
N VAL A 11 -3.75 1.69 4.54
CA VAL A 11 -2.63 2.62 4.70
C VAL A 11 -3.18 4.03 4.68
N SER A 12 -2.91 4.78 5.73
CA SER A 12 -3.07 6.23 5.75
C SER A 12 -1.72 6.89 5.97
N LEU A 13 -1.40 7.88 5.16
CA LEU A 13 -0.17 8.64 5.28
C LEU A 13 -0.41 10.14 5.16
N VAL A 14 0.37 10.89 5.93
CA VAL A 14 0.44 12.34 5.91
C VAL A 14 1.85 12.72 5.52
N TYR A 15 1.97 13.53 4.47
CA TYR A 15 3.23 14.13 4.06
C TYR A 15 3.26 15.58 4.57
N ASP A 16 4.12 15.85 5.55
CA ASP A 16 4.48 17.20 5.98
C ASP A 16 5.58 17.74 5.05
N ILE A 17 5.16 18.45 4.00
CA ILE A 17 6.04 19.03 2.97
C ILE A 17 7.05 20.01 3.59
N PRO A 18 6.64 21.00 4.40
CA PRO A 18 7.58 21.93 5.02
C PRO A 18 8.65 21.24 5.87
N LYS A 19 8.28 20.22 6.64
CA LYS A 19 9.22 19.53 7.54
C LYS A 19 9.95 18.34 6.91
N ARG A 20 9.63 17.98 5.67
CA ARG A 20 10.16 16.78 4.99
C ARG A 20 9.98 15.51 5.84
N LYS A 21 8.81 15.35 6.44
CA LYS A 21 8.45 14.16 7.23
C LYS A 21 7.26 13.45 6.62
N ILE A 22 7.25 12.13 6.73
CA ILE A 22 6.06 11.33 6.46
C ILE A 22 5.63 10.64 7.75
N VAL A 23 4.34 10.69 8.04
CA VAL A 23 3.71 9.96 9.14
C VAL A 23 2.75 8.95 8.52
N THR A 24 2.91 7.68 8.89
CA THR A 24 2.08 6.58 8.39
C THR A 24 1.33 5.94 9.54
N PHE A 25 0.06 5.67 9.31
CA PHE A 25 -0.73 4.70 10.04
C PHE A 25 -1.07 3.55 9.09
N ILE A 26 -0.59 2.35 9.43
CA ILE A 26 -0.83 1.13 8.66
C ILE A 26 -1.57 0.15 9.56
N ALA A 27 -2.74 -0.30 9.11
CA ALA A 27 -3.51 -1.35 9.75
C ALA A 27 -3.43 -2.61 8.89
N PHE A 28 -2.40 -3.42 9.14
CA PHE A 28 -2.19 -4.69 8.43
C PHE A 28 -3.34 -5.65 8.73
N SER A 29 -3.91 -6.28 7.71
CA SER A 29 -4.80 -7.42 7.91
C SER A 29 -4.02 -8.58 8.55
N LYS A 30 -4.72 -9.46 9.25
CA LYS A 30 -4.10 -10.62 9.90
C LYS A 30 -3.32 -11.47 8.90
N GLY A 31 -3.93 -11.82 7.77
CA GLY A 31 -3.28 -12.56 6.70
C GLY A 31 -2.01 -11.90 6.18
N HIS A 32 -2.04 -10.58 5.93
CA HIS A 32 -0.84 -9.86 5.48
C HIS A 32 0.28 -9.91 6.53
N TRP A 33 -0.05 -9.70 7.81
CA TRP A 33 0.94 -9.64 8.89
C TRP A 33 1.56 -11.01 9.19
N GLU A 34 0.74 -12.05 9.34
CA GLU A 34 1.18 -13.38 9.75
C GLU A 34 1.82 -14.17 8.59
N ARG A 35 1.33 -13.97 7.36
CA ARG A 35 1.80 -14.70 6.15
C ARG A 35 2.63 -13.79 5.25
N ARG A 36 3.57 -13.06 5.84
CA ARG A 36 4.39 -12.03 5.17
C ARG A 36 4.99 -12.47 3.83
N LYS A 37 5.46 -13.71 3.73
CA LYS A 37 6.07 -14.24 2.49
C LYS A 37 5.09 -14.26 1.31
N GLU A 38 3.83 -14.55 1.59
CA GLU A 38 2.78 -14.67 0.59
C GLU A 38 2.20 -13.31 0.18
N ALA A 39 2.34 -12.31 1.06
CA ALA A 39 2.00 -10.91 0.79
C ALA A 39 2.99 -10.20 -0.15
N LEU A 40 4.13 -10.81 -0.47
CA LEU A 40 5.05 -10.32 -1.50
C LEU A 40 4.51 -10.66 -2.89
N GLY A 41 4.82 -9.84 -3.90
CA GLY A 41 4.40 -10.05 -5.29
C GLY A 41 4.25 -8.76 -6.10
N ASP A 42 3.76 -8.89 -7.32
CA ASP A 42 3.38 -7.78 -8.21
C ASP A 42 1.86 -7.77 -8.41
N LYS A 43 1.22 -6.63 -8.15
CA LYS A 43 -0.23 -6.42 -8.34
C LYS A 43 -0.68 -6.70 -9.79
N ARG A 44 0.22 -6.53 -10.77
CA ARG A 44 -0.06 -6.75 -12.19
C ARG A 44 0.03 -8.23 -12.59
N ASN A 45 0.55 -9.08 -11.72
CA ASN A 45 0.52 -10.52 -11.90
C ASN A 45 -0.79 -11.06 -11.32
N GLU A 46 -1.58 -11.75 -12.15
CA GLU A 46 -2.92 -12.24 -11.77
C GLU A 46 -2.86 -13.24 -10.61
N GLU A 47 -1.85 -14.11 -10.57
CA GLU A 47 -1.69 -15.11 -9.50
C GLU A 47 -1.39 -14.45 -8.15
N ASP A 48 -0.49 -13.47 -8.13
CA ASP A 48 -0.19 -12.68 -6.94
C ASP A 48 -1.40 -11.88 -6.48
N PHE A 49 -2.12 -11.27 -7.42
CA PHE A 49 -3.34 -10.51 -7.14
C PHE A 49 -4.44 -11.36 -6.52
N MET A 50 -4.68 -12.55 -7.06
CA MET A 50 -5.66 -13.49 -6.51
C MET A 50 -5.22 -14.03 -5.16
N ARG A 51 -3.93 -14.35 -4.97
CA ARG A 51 -3.37 -14.73 -3.67
C ARG A 51 -3.60 -13.65 -2.62
N TRP A 52 -3.42 -12.37 -2.96
CA TRP A 52 -3.67 -11.26 -2.03
C TRP A 52 -5.14 -11.14 -1.62
N LYS A 53 -6.08 -11.37 -2.53
CA LYS A 53 -7.51 -11.41 -2.18
C LYS A 53 -7.82 -12.51 -1.17
N GLU A 54 -7.16 -13.67 -1.28
CA GLU A 54 -7.32 -14.74 -0.28
C GLU A 54 -6.74 -14.33 1.08
N LEU A 55 -5.58 -13.68 1.13
CA LEU A 55 -5.01 -13.15 2.38
C LEU A 55 -5.94 -12.15 3.08
N ALA A 56 -6.75 -11.41 2.32
CA ALA A 56 -7.70 -10.44 2.90
C ALA A 56 -8.87 -11.09 3.65
N LYS A 57 -9.13 -12.38 3.41
CA LYS A 57 -10.19 -13.15 4.09
C LYS A 57 -9.74 -13.68 5.46
N ASP A 58 -8.44 -13.64 5.75
CA ASP A 58 -7.90 -14.13 7.01
C ASP A 58 -8.19 -13.14 8.15
N GLY A 59 -8.92 -13.61 9.16
CA GLY A 59 -9.26 -12.84 10.37
C GLY A 59 -10.42 -11.85 10.18
N ILE A 60 -10.63 -11.01 11.19
CA ILE A 60 -11.65 -9.95 11.18
C ILE A 60 -11.03 -8.57 11.37
N GLN A 61 -11.84 -7.51 11.25
CA GLN A 61 -11.36 -6.12 11.32
C GLN A 61 -10.62 -5.79 12.63
N THR A 62 -10.98 -6.44 13.75
CA THR A 62 -10.34 -6.22 15.05
C THR A 62 -9.01 -6.95 15.22
N ASP A 63 -8.67 -7.90 14.33
CA ASP A 63 -7.41 -8.66 14.39
C ASP A 63 -6.23 -7.91 13.77
N ARG A 64 -6.46 -6.67 13.32
CA ARG A 64 -5.46 -5.91 12.57
C ARG A 64 -4.26 -5.55 13.44
N TYR A 65 -3.08 -5.70 12.86
CA TYR A 65 -1.86 -5.19 13.47
C TYR A 65 -1.68 -3.71 13.11
N LEU A 66 -1.79 -2.84 14.12
CA LEU A 66 -1.71 -1.40 13.95
C LEU A 66 -0.27 -0.90 14.11
N MET A 67 0.21 -0.18 13.11
CA MET A 67 1.55 0.39 13.09
C MET A 67 1.48 1.88 12.78
N SER A 68 1.93 2.70 13.74
CA SER A 68 2.15 4.13 13.54
C SER A 68 3.65 4.42 13.54
N LYS A 69 4.14 5.00 12.46
CA LYS A 69 5.57 5.32 12.28
C LYS A 69 5.75 6.65 11.58
N GLN A 70 6.84 7.33 11.91
CA GLN A 70 7.31 8.53 11.23
C GLN A 70 8.66 8.24 10.57
N ALA A 71 8.88 8.82 9.40
CA ALA A 71 10.15 8.76 8.70
C ALA A 71 10.57 10.12 8.11
N ASP A 72 11.87 10.26 7.89
CA ASP A 72 12.51 11.39 7.23
C ASP A 72 12.51 11.22 5.71
N ILE A 73 12.19 12.29 4.98
CA ILE A 73 12.23 12.30 3.52
C ILE A 73 13.61 12.74 3.06
N VAL A 74 14.41 11.77 2.61
CA VAL A 74 15.80 11.98 2.19
C VAL A 74 15.89 12.74 0.86
N GLU A 75 14.97 12.51 -0.07
CA GLU A 75 14.97 13.12 -1.41
C GLU A 75 13.54 13.46 -1.87
N VAL A 76 13.41 14.54 -2.66
CA VAL A 76 12.14 14.97 -3.26
C VAL A 76 12.39 15.31 -4.72
N PHE A 77 11.70 14.61 -5.62
CA PHE A 77 11.73 14.88 -7.05
C PHE A 77 10.43 15.56 -7.48
N ARG A 78 10.48 16.38 -8.53
CA ARG A 78 9.31 17.02 -9.14
C ARG A 78 9.27 16.72 -10.63
N GLY A 79 8.07 16.52 -11.16
CA GLY A 79 7.85 16.21 -12.58
C GLY A 79 7.64 14.72 -12.84
N PRO A 80 7.36 14.35 -14.10
CA PRO A 80 7.06 12.96 -14.48
C PRO A 80 8.27 12.03 -14.39
N GLY A 81 9.49 12.56 -14.21
CA GLY A 81 10.71 11.77 -14.23
C GLY A 81 10.85 11.06 -15.59
N SER A 82 11.05 9.74 -15.57
CA SER A 82 11.11 8.88 -16.76
C SER A 82 9.77 8.20 -17.07
N LEU A 83 8.66 8.59 -16.41
CA LEU A 83 7.37 7.98 -16.65
C LEU A 83 6.84 8.40 -18.02
N LYS A 84 6.39 7.41 -18.80
CA LYS A 84 5.64 7.66 -20.03
C LYS A 84 4.27 8.23 -19.67
N ALA A 85 3.76 9.10 -20.52
CA ALA A 85 2.39 9.59 -20.40
C ALA A 85 1.42 8.39 -20.35
N ILE A 86 0.42 8.49 -19.48
CA ILE A 86 -0.68 7.52 -19.47
C ILE A 86 -1.56 7.77 -20.69
N ASP A 87 -1.93 6.70 -21.40
CA ASP A 87 -2.93 6.81 -22.45
C ASP A 87 -4.30 6.89 -21.78
N GLN A 88 -5.03 7.96 -22.05
CA GLN A 88 -6.36 8.18 -21.48
C GLN A 88 -7.41 7.21 -22.03
N THR A 89 -7.08 6.43 -23.07
CA THR A 89 -7.95 5.40 -23.63
C THR A 89 -7.80 4.03 -22.97
N TRP A 90 -6.81 3.85 -22.09
CA TRP A 90 -6.68 2.60 -21.33
C TRP A 90 -7.89 2.36 -20.45
N GLU A 91 -8.36 1.11 -20.41
CA GLU A 91 -9.45 0.71 -19.53
C GLU A 91 -9.10 1.06 -18.09
N THR A 92 -9.94 1.88 -17.46
CA THR A 92 -9.92 2.12 -16.02
C THR A 92 -10.80 1.07 -15.36
N LEU A 93 -10.27 0.38 -14.36
CA LEU A 93 -11.00 -0.56 -13.49
C LEU A 93 -12.10 0.13 -12.68
#